data_AF-A0AA42CU19-F1
#
_entry.id   AF-A0AA42CU19-F1
#
_cell.length_a   1.000
_cell.length_b   1.000
_cell.length_c   1.000
_cell.angle_alpha   90.00
_cell.angle_beta   90.00
_cell.angle_gamma   90.00
#
_symmetry.space_group_name_H-M   'P 1'
#
loop_
_entity.id
_entity.type
_entity.pdbx_description
1 polymer ?
#
loop_
_entity_poly.entity_id
_entity_poly.type
_entity_poly.pdbx_seq_one_letter_code
_entity_poly.pdbx_strand_id
1 'polypeptide(L)'
;MANRDVFSRFAQQLGDRLQDVSHAPEDIQRSVQSAMKSTFDRFDLVSREDFDIMMDVLQRTRSRVEALEQQVASMESQLDSLRGKTTTTANAEAKSDLGEDTSAAPESGSPGAA
;
A
#
# COMPACT_ATOMS: atom_id res chain seq x y z
N MET A 1 19.06 -0.62 3.11
CA MET A 1 20.52 -0.82 3.28
C MET A 1 20.86 -1.61 4.54
N ALA A 2 20.14 -1.48 5.66
CA ALA A 2 20.45 -2.16 6.93
C ALA A 2 20.57 -3.71 6.91
N ASN A 3 19.79 -4.44 6.07
CA ASN A 3 19.85 -5.91 6.03
C ASN A 3 21.17 -6.46 5.44
N ARG A 4 21.90 -5.67 4.65
CA ARG A 4 23.16 -6.12 4.05
C ARG A 4 24.29 -6.11 5.08
N ASP A 5 24.21 -5.24 6.09
CA ASP A 5 25.25 -5.04 7.10
C ASP A 5 25.25 -6.11 8.20
N VAL A 6 24.06 -6.65 8.55
CA VAL A 6 23.96 -7.77 9.50
C VAL A 6 24.46 -9.07 8.91
N PHE A 7 24.14 -9.35 7.63
CA PHE A 7 24.66 -10.54 6.94
C PHE A 7 26.18 -10.47 6.77
N SER A 8 26.71 -9.32 6.40
CA SER A 8 28.16 -9.12 6.19
C SER A 8 28.95 -9.36 7.47
N ARG A 9 28.49 -8.83 8.62
CA ARG A 9 29.14 -9.04 9.92
C ARG A 9 29.08 -10.49 10.38
N PHE A 10 27.95 -11.16 10.15
CA PHE A 10 27.82 -12.59 10.43
C PHE A 10 28.76 -13.43 9.56
N ALA A 11 28.84 -13.14 8.26
CA ALA A 11 29.74 -13.83 7.34
C ALA A 11 31.20 -13.63 7.71
N GLN A 12 31.58 -12.41 8.12
CA GLN A 12 32.92 -12.09 8.61
C GLN A 12 33.26 -12.89 9.87
N GLN A 13 32.39 -12.84 10.87
CA GLN A 13 32.58 -13.54 12.14
C GLN A 13 32.60 -15.06 11.97
N LEU A 14 31.80 -15.61 11.06
CA LEU A 14 31.82 -17.03 10.71
C LEU A 14 33.11 -17.43 9.98
N GLY A 15 33.58 -16.58 9.06
CA GLY A 15 34.84 -16.77 8.34
C GLY A 15 36.04 -16.81 9.28
N ASP A 16 36.12 -15.90 10.24
CA ASP A 16 37.19 -15.85 11.24
C ASP A 16 37.20 -17.12 12.11
N ARG A 17 36.02 -17.56 12.58
CA ARG A 17 35.89 -18.79 13.38
C ARG A 17 36.18 -20.06 12.57
N LEU A 18 35.89 -20.06 11.28
CA LEU A 18 36.18 -21.20 10.40
C LEU A 18 37.67 -21.27 10.05
N GLN A 19 38.35 -20.12 9.92
CA GLN A 19 39.82 -20.06 9.81
C GLN A 19 40.50 -20.63 11.06
N ASP A 20 40.03 -20.27 12.26
CA ASP A 20 40.56 -20.84 13.51
C ASP A 20 40.44 -22.38 13.54
N VAL A 21 39.32 -22.93 13.04
CA VAL A 21 39.11 -24.39 12.93
C VAL A 21 39.95 -25.01 11.81
N SER A 22 40.27 -24.27 10.75
CA SER A 22 41.12 -24.78 9.66
C SER A 22 42.58 -25.01 10.07
N HIS A 23 43.02 -24.39 11.17
CA HIS A 23 44.31 -24.64 11.80
C HIS A 23 44.28 -25.78 12.85
N ALA A 24 43.10 -26.38 13.11
CA ALA A 24 42.93 -27.48 14.04
C ALA A 24 43.29 -28.85 13.40
N PRO A 25 43.54 -29.90 14.20
CA PRO A 25 43.76 -31.26 13.69
C PRO A 25 42.65 -31.75 12.75
N GLU A 26 43.00 -32.55 11.73
CA GLU A 26 42.07 -33.03 10.69
C GLU A 26 40.78 -33.67 11.25
N ASP A 27 40.87 -34.38 12.37
CA ASP A 27 39.72 -35.06 12.97
C ASP A 27 38.68 -34.08 13.52
N ILE A 28 39.13 -32.94 14.06
CA ILE A 28 38.27 -31.84 14.50
C ILE A 28 37.65 -31.16 13.28
N GLN A 29 38.44 -30.93 12.23
CA GLN A 29 37.96 -30.32 10.99
C GLN A 29 36.84 -31.14 10.34
N ARG A 30 36.99 -32.48 10.24
CA ARG A 30 35.94 -33.38 9.71
C ARG A 30 34.69 -33.36 10.58
N SER A 31 34.84 -33.35 11.90
CA SER A 31 33.72 -33.31 12.84
C SER A 31 32.94 -32.00 12.74
N VAL A 32 33.63 -30.86 12.64
CA VAL A 32 33.00 -29.54 12.46
C VAL A 32 32.31 -29.44 11.10
N GLN A 33 32.92 -29.92 10.02
CA GLN A 33 32.32 -29.92 8.69
C GLN A 33 31.02 -30.74 8.64
N SER A 34 31.01 -31.92 9.28
CA SER A 34 29.82 -32.76 9.39
C SER A 34 28.71 -32.10 10.21
N ALA A 35 29.08 -31.48 11.35
CA ALA A 35 28.15 -30.71 12.17
C ALA A 35 27.57 -29.49 11.42
N MET A 36 28.39 -28.78 10.63
CA MET A 36 27.93 -27.67 9.79
C MET A 36 26.96 -28.14 8.72
N LYS A 37 27.29 -29.22 7.98
CA LYS A 37 26.39 -29.79 6.98
C LYS A 37 25.03 -30.18 7.59
N SER A 38 25.06 -30.91 8.71
CA SER A 38 23.85 -31.29 9.44
C SER A 38 23.07 -30.08 9.98
N THR A 39 23.74 -28.97 10.28
CA THR A 39 23.08 -27.74 10.75
C THR A 39 22.48 -26.94 9.59
N PHE A 40 23.15 -26.87 8.43
CA PHE A 40 22.58 -26.30 7.20
C PHE A 40 21.36 -27.07 6.73
N ASP A 41 21.36 -28.40 6.81
CA ASP A 41 20.20 -29.24 6.51
C ASP A 41 19.03 -29.02 7.50
N ARG A 42 19.32 -28.51 8.72
CA ARG A 42 18.31 -28.14 9.73
C ARG A 42 17.83 -26.70 9.62
N PHE A 43 18.54 -25.83 8.90
CA PHE A 43 18.07 -24.47 8.64
C PHE A 43 17.09 -24.52 7.47
N ASP A 44 15.98 -23.78 7.58
CA ASP A 44 15.04 -23.57 6.48
C ASP A 44 15.66 -22.60 5.46
N LEU A 45 16.64 -23.12 4.70
CA LEU A 45 17.39 -22.36 3.73
C LEU A 45 16.51 -22.11 2.51
N VAL A 46 15.97 -20.89 2.42
CA VAL A 46 15.34 -20.41 1.18
C VAL A 46 16.44 -20.18 0.15
N SER A 47 16.35 -20.86 -0.99
CA SER A 47 17.31 -20.66 -2.06
C SER A 47 17.22 -19.22 -2.58
N ARG A 48 18.33 -18.72 -3.14
CA ARG A 48 18.32 -17.37 -3.73
C ARG A 48 17.29 -17.26 -4.86
N GLU A 49 17.12 -18.35 -5.62
CA GLU A 49 16.15 -18.45 -6.70
C GLU A 49 14.71 -18.33 -6.19
N ASP A 50 14.35 -19.07 -5.12
CA ASP A 50 13.01 -19.00 -4.51
C ASP A 50 12.73 -17.61 -3.93
N PHE A 51 13.73 -16.96 -3.34
CA PHE A 51 13.61 -15.60 -2.86
C PHE A 51 13.31 -14.62 -3.99
N ASP A 52 14.03 -14.73 -5.11
CA ASP A 52 13.84 -13.86 -6.26
C ASP A 52 12.46 -14.11 -6.92
N ILE A 53 11.97 -15.36 -6.95
CA ILE A 53 10.60 -15.71 -7.39
C ILE A 53 9.54 -15.05 -6.50
N MET A 54 9.68 -15.17 -5.18
CA MET A 54 8.74 -14.54 -4.24
C MET A 54 8.71 -13.02 -4.42
N MET A 55 9.88 -12.41 -4.69
CA MET A 55 9.97 -10.97 -4.97
C MET A 55 9.20 -10.58 -6.24
N ASP A 56 9.32 -11.34 -7.33
CA ASP A 56 8.56 -11.11 -8.56
C ASP A 56 7.05 -11.22 -8.32
N VAL A 57 6.61 -12.26 -7.61
CA VAL A 57 5.19 -12.44 -7.23
C VAL A 57 4.69 -11.26 -6.41
N LEU A 58 5.47 -10.78 -5.45
CA LEU A 58 5.17 -9.58 -4.66
C LEU A 58 5.02 -8.34 -5.53
N GLN A 59 5.92 -8.10 -6.47
CA GLN A 59 5.85 -6.97 -7.39
C GLN A 59 4.60 -7.02 -8.28
N ARG A 60 4.28 -8.20 -8.81
CA ARG A 60 3.09 -8.41 -9.64
C ARG A 60 1.80 -8.20 -8.83
N THR A 61 1.78 -8.68 -7.60
CA THR A 61 0.63 -8.50 -6.69
C THR A 61 0.43 -7.03 -6.37
N ARG A 62 1.51 -6.30 -6.05
CA ARG A 62 1.46 -4.86 -5.81
C ARG A 62 0.91 -4.10 -7.02
N SER A 63 1.42 -4.40 -8.21
CA SER A 63 0.96 -3.78 -9.45
C SER A 63 -0.53 -4.04 -9.70
N ARG A 64 -1.00 -5.26 -9.40
CA ARG A 64 -2.42 -5.61 -9.53
C ARG A 64 -3.30 -4.88 -8.52
N VAL A 65 -2.82 -4.71 -7.29
CA VAL A 65 -3.52 -3.93 -6.25
C VAL A 65 -3.68 -2.48 -6.70
N GLU A 66 -2.59 -1.84 -7.14
CA GLU A 66 -2.61 -0.45 -7.61
C GLU A 66 -3.59 -0.27 -8.80
N ALA A 67 -3.63 -1.22 -9.74
CA ALA A 67 -4.57 -1.19 -10.87
C ALA A 67 -6.04 -1.38 -10.44
N LEU A 68 -6.30 -2.18 -9.40
CA LEU A 68 -7.65 -2.36 -8.87
C LEU A 68 -8.10 -1.13 -8.08
N GLU A 69 -7.23 -0.53 -7.28
CA GLU A 69 -7.50 0.72 -6.57
C GLU A 69 -7.89 1.84 -7.55
N GLN A 70 -7.19 1.96 -8.69
CA GLN A 70 -7.54 2.93 -9.73
C GLN A 70 -8.91 2.65 -10.37
N GLN A 71 -9.23 1.38 -10.63
CA GLN A 71 -10.53 1.00 -11.18
C GLN A 71 -11.67 1.33 -10.21
N VAL A 72 -11.49 1.03 -8.92
CA VAL A 72 -12.47 1.36 -7.88
C VAL A 72 -12.66 2.88 -7.79
N ALA A 73 -11.57 3.65 -7.73
CA ALA A 73 -11.66 5.11 -7.70
C ALA A 73 -12.39 5.69 -8.92
N SER A 74 -12.14 5.14 -10.12
CA SER A 74 -12.87 5.53 -11.33
C SER A 74 -14.36 5.21 -11.24
N MET A 75 -14.73 4.04 -10.70
CA MET A 75 -16.13 3.65 -10.54
C MET A 75 -16.84 4.51 -9.48
N GLU A 76 -16.19 4.79 -8.35
CA GLU A 76 -16.69 5.68 -7.31
C GLU A 76 -16.94 7.09 -7.87
N SER A 77 -16.00 7.65 -8.63
CA SER A 77 -16.17 8.95 -9.30
C SER A 77 -17.34 8.96 -10.29
N GLN A 78 -17.50 7.90 -11.08
CA GLN A 78 -18.63 7.78 -12.01
C GLN A 78 -19.96 7.70 -11.26
N LEU A 79 -20.04 6.94 -10.17
CA LEU A 79 -21.24 6.85 -9.33
C LEU A 79 -21.59 8.20 -8.69
N ASP A 80 -20.62 8.95 -8.19
CA ASP A 80 -20.85 10.29 -7.65
C ASP A 80 -21.36 11.25 -8.73
N SER A 81 -20.81 11.17 -9.95
CA SER A 81 -21.27 11.98 -11.08
C SER A 81 -22.71 11.64 -11.51
N LEU A 82 -23.08 10.36 -11.45
CA LEU A 82 -24.43 9.87 -11.75
C LEU A 82 -25.43 10.28 -10.67
N ARG A 83 -25.02 10.18 -9.40
CA ARG A 83 -25.84 10.57 -8.23
C ARG A 83 -26.05 12.08 -8.15
N GLY A 84 -25.05 12.88 -8.54
CA GLY A 84 -25.19 14.33 -8.68
C GLY A 84 -26.14 14.74 -9.82
N LYS A 85 -26.17 13.97 -10.92
CA LYS A 85 -27.09 14.21 -12.05
C LYS A 85 -28.56 13.97 -11.68
N THR A 86 -28.87 12.95 -10.88
CA THR A 86 -30.25 12.66 -10.46
C THR A 86 -30.82 13.71 -9.51
N THR A 87 -30.02 14.32 -8.64
CA THR A 87 -30.47 15.42 -7.76
C THR A 87 -30.59 16.76 -8.48
N THR A 88 -29.78 17.05 -9.51
CA THR A 88 -29.91 18.28 -10.30
C THR A 88 -31.11 18.26 -11.24
N THR A 89 -31.43 17.12 -11.89
CA THR A 89 -32.61 17.04 -12.77
C THR A 89 -33.92 17.15 -12.00
N ALA A 90 -34.02 16.55 -10.80
CA ALA A 90 -35.22 16.66 -9.96
C ALA A 90 -35.45 18.08 -9.39
N ASN A 91 -34.39 18.88 -9.18
CA ASN A 91 -34.49 20.25 -8.67
C ASN A 91 -34.70 21.30 -9.80
N ALA A 92 -34.40 20.96 -11.05
CA ALA A 92 -34.66 21.82 -12.20
C ALA A 92 -36.15 21.83 -12.60
N GLU A 93 -36.88 20.73 -12.40
CA GLU A 93 -38.32 20.66 -12.69
C GLU A 93 -39.16 21.39 -11.63
N ALA A 94 -38.72 21.42 -10.36
CA ALA A 94 -39.43 22.08 -9.25
C ALA A 94 -39.26 23.62 -9.20
N LYS A 95 -38.31 24.19 -9.96
CA LYS A 95 -38.01 25.64 -9.93
C LYS A 95 -38.58 26.43 -11.11
N SER A 96 -39.35 25.80 -12.00
CA SER A 96 -39.96 26.44 -13.15
C SER A 96 -41.37 27.01 -12.90
N ASP A 97 -41.96 26.80 -11.70
CA ASP A 97 -43.37 27.14 -11.43
C ASP A 97 -43.60 28.20 -10.34
N LEU A 98 -42.56 28.90 -9.87
CA LEU A 98 -42.73 30.10 -9.03
C LEU A 98 -42.10 31.31 -9.72
N GLY A 99 -42.79 31.76 -10.77
CA GLY A 99 -42.62 33.10 -11.31
C GLY A 99 -43.16 34.13 -10.31
N GLU A 100 -42.26 35.04 -9.92
CA GLU A 100 -42.48 36.41 -9.47
C GLU A 100 -43.95 36.87 -9.36
N ASP A 101 -44.46 36.96 -8.12
CA ASP A 101 -45.29 38.09 -7.74
C ASP A 101 -44.48 39.01 -6.83
N THR A 102 -44.28 40.21 -7.35
CA THR A 102 -43.51 41.30 -6.79
C THR A 102 -44.16 41.82 -5.53
N SER A 103 -43.49 41.69 -4.38
CA SER A 103 -43.81 42.51 -3.20
C SER A 103 -42.58 43.31 -2.81
N ALA A 104 -42.47 44.49 -3.42
CA ALA A 104 -41.63 45.57 -2.96
C ALA A 104 -42.54 46.64 -2.34
N ALA A 105 -42.67 46.61 -1.02
CA ALA A 105 -43.00 47.79 -0.22
C ALA A 105 -41.85 48.00 0.76
N PRO A 106 -41.31 49.22 0.82
CA PRO A 106 -41.65 50.03 1.98
C PRO A 106 -41.91 51.49 1.56
N GLU A 107 -42.66 52.23 2.38
CA GLU A 107 -42.29 53.56 2.89
C GLU A 107 -43.44 54.04 3.80
N SER A 108 -43.05 54.43 5.01
CA SER A 108 -43.91 54.97 6.05
C SER A 108 -44.26 56.44 5.74
N GLY A 109 -45.45 56.92 6.15
CA GLY A 109 -45.77 58.32 5.88
C GLY A 109 -47.15 58.86 6.22
N SER A 110 -47.65 58.54 7.42
CA SER A 110 -48.63 59.33 8.21
C SER A 110 -50.09 59.57 7.74
N PRO A 111 -51.01 59.74 8.70
CA PRO A 111 -52.46 59.81 8.48
C PRO A 111 -52.99 61.25 8.48
N GLY A 112 -54.15 61.48 7.85
CA GLY A 112 -54.98 62.64 8.24
C GLY A 112 -55.87 63.24 7.15
N ALA A 113 -57.17 63.12 7.40
CA ALA A 113 -58.22 64.14 7.20
C ALA A 113 -58.42 64.75 5.79
N ALA A 114 -59.56 64.43 5.17
CA ALA A 114 -60.77 65.28 5.15
C ALA A 114 -61.73 64.79 4.06
#